data_AF-A0A939XLR8-F1
#
_entry.id   AF-A0A939XLR8-F1
#
_cell.length_a   1.000
_cell.length_b   1.000
_cell.length_c   1.000
_cell.angle_alpha   90.00
_cell.angle_beta   90.00
_cell.angle_gamma   90.00
#
_symmetry.space_group_name_H-M   'P 1'
#
loop_
_entity.id
_entity.type
_entity.pdbx_description
1 polymer ?
#
loop_
_entity_poly.entity_id
_entity_poly.type
_entity_poly.pdbx_seq_one_letter_code
_entity_poly.pdbx_strand_id
1 'polypeptide(L)'
;MAKVCNPIYDTVFIYLMEDDRAAKVLLGSILDKKIKVLSLKNNDYTIVTEDGVKIVRLDFCATIIDKKTKTEEVVTIELQKAFDEEEVVRFRKYLGRQYQDEANTIKITKKRRNKDEEYVVHKPMHIYAIYILGHGLGAGLEYSVLKGKYIFEDLDGKTVEIPKHHEFPNGLTHDL
;
A
#
# COMPACT_ATOMS: atom_id res chain seq x y z
N MET A 1 14.44 18.74 -28.67
CA MET A 1 15.07 18.50 -27.35
C MET A 1 13.96 18.24 -26.36
N ALA A 2 13.80 17.00 -25.88
CA ALA A 2 12.79 16.67 -24.88
C ALA A 2 13.26 17.24 -23.53
N LYS A 3 12.46 18.12 -22.91
CA LYS A 3 12.71 18.58 -21.55
C LYS A 3 12.13 17.54 -20.60
N VAL A 4 12.98 16.91 -19.79
CA VAL A 4 12.58 15.96 -18.76
C VAL A 4 12.46 16.71 -17.45
N CYS A 5 11.26 16.76 -16.89
CA CYS A 5 11.02 17.33 -15.57
C CYS A 5 11.52 16.36 -14.49
N ASN A 6 12.15 16.85 -13.43
CA ASN A 6 12.60 16.01 -12.33
C ASN A 6 11.39 15.54 -11.48
N PRO A 7 11.10 14.23 -11.40
CA PRO A 7 9.95 13.70 -10.66
C PRO A 7 10.11 13.83 -9.14
N ILE A 8 11.25 14.31 -8.62
CA ILE A 8 11.41 14.67 -7.21
C ILE A 8 10.59 15.94 -6.87
N TYR A 9 10.21 16.78 -7.83
CA TYR A 9 9.32 17.90 -7.53
C TYR A 9 7.88 17.42 -7.37
N ASP A 10 7.21 17.88 -6.31
CA ASP A 10 5.85 17.43 -5.95
C ASP A 10 4.86 17.53 -7.11
N THR A 11 4.84 18.66 -7.81
CA THR A 11 3.95 18.86 -8.96
C THR A 11 4.24 17.88 -10.10
N VAL A 12 5.52 17.62 -10.40
CA VAL A 12 5.90 16.68 -11.47
C VAL A 12 5.56 15.25 -11.05
N PHE A 13 5.77 14.92 -9.78
CA PHE A 13 5.42 13.63 -9.21
C PHE A 13 3.91 13.37 -9.28
N ILE A 14 3.11 14.38 -8.93
CA ILE A 14 1.65 14.35 -9.03
C ILE A 14 1.23 14.05 -10.48
N TYR A 15 1.72 14.82 -11.46
CA TYR A 15 1.39 14.58 -12.87
C TYR A 15 1.85 13.20 -13.36
N LEU A 16 3.01 12.72 -12.89
CA LEU A 16 3.48 11.38 -13.20
C LEU A 16 2.53 10.30 -12.67
N MET A 17 1.92 10.52 -11.50
CA MET A 17 1.00 9.60 -10.85
C MET A 17 -0.45 9.71 -11.37
N GLU A 18 -0.84 10.86 -11.94
CA GLU A 18 -2.09 11.01 -12.69
C GLU A 18 -2.06 10.28 -14.05
N ASP A 19 -0.88 10.13 -14.66
CA ASP A 19 -0.73 9.34 -15.88
C ASP A 19 -0.85 7.83 -15.58
N ASP A 20 -1.96 7.23 -16.01
CA ASP A 20 -2.28 5.82 -15.77
C ASP A 20 -1.15 4.86 -16.17
N ARG A 21 -0.47 5.11 -17.29
CA ARG A 21 0.59 4.21 -17.78
C ARG A 21 1.84 4.33 -16.92
N ALA A 22 2.28 5.56 -16.66
CA ALA A 22 3.46 5.82 -15.85
C ALA A 22 3.26 5.35 -14.40
N ALA A 23 2.11 5.65 -13.80
CA ALA A 23 1.77 5.21 -12.45
C ALA A 23 1.74 3.68 -12.33
N LYS A 24 1.10 2.98 -13.28
CA LYS A 24 1.10 1.51 -13.31
C LYS A 24 2.50 0.91 -13.41
N VAL A 25 3.39 1.52 -14.21
CA VAL A 25 4.77 1.07 -14.35
C VAL A 25 5.55 1.29 -13.06
N LEU A 26 5.47 2.48 -12.46
CA LEU A 26 6.20 2.81 -11.24
C LEU A 26 5.73 1.94 -10.06
N LEU A 27 4.43 1.98 -9.75
CA LEU A 27 3.86 1.25 -8.61
C LEU A 27 4.00 -0.27 -8.81
N GLY A 28 3.80 -0.76 -10.04
CA GLY A 28 3.99 -2.18 -10.35
C GLY A 28 5.43 -2.65 -10.17
N SER A 29 6.41 -1.77 -10.46
CA SER A 29 7.83 -2.05 -10.22
C SER A 29 8.16 -2.07 -8.74
N ILE A 30 7.66 -1.10 -7.96
CA ILE A 30 7.87 -1.02 -6.51
C ILE A 30 7.28 -2.27 -5.81
N LEU A 31 6.07 -2.68 -6.20
CA LEU A 31 5.37 -3.81 -5.57
C LEU A 31 5.86 -5.18 -6.08
N ASP A 32 6.63 -5.21 -7.17
CA ASP A 32 6.93 -6.41 -7.96
C ASP A 32 5.66 -7.18 -8.41
N LYS A 33 4.64 -6.43 -8.85
CA LYS A 33 3.35 -6.96 -9.32
C LYS A 33 2.97 -6.33 -10.65
N LYS A 34 2.11 -6.99 -11.42
CA LYS A 34 1.49 -6.34 -12.60
C LYS A 34 0.22 -5.63 -12.14
N ILE A 35 0.08 -4.35 -12.44
CA ILE A 35 -1.15 -3.60 -12.17
C ILE A 35 -2.05 -3.69 -13.40
N LYS A 36 -3.22 -4.31 -13.25
CA LYS A 36 -4.24 -4.48 -14.30
C LYS A 36 -5.13 -3.24 -14.39
N VAL A 37 -5.68 -2.83 -13.25
CA VAL A 37 -6.52 -1.64 -13.09
C VAL A 37 -5.91 -0.78 -12.01
N LEU A 38 -5.87 0.53 -12.22
CA LEU A 38 -5.43 1.51 -11.25
C LEU A 38 -6.42 2.67 -11.30
N SER A 39 -6.94 3.05 -10.14
CA SER A 39 -7.86 4.17 -10.00
C SER A 39 -7.41 5.00 -8.80
N LEU A 40 -7.14 6.28 -9.02
CA LEU A 40 -6.92 7.23 -7.93
C LEU A 40 -8.22 7.35 -7.13
N LYS A 41 -8.16 7.21 -5.81
CA LYS A 41 -9.33 7.47 -4.95
C LYS A 41 -9.57 8.98 -4.91
N ASN A 42 -10.80 9.43 -5.19
CA ASN A 42 -11.16 10.85 -5.18
C ASN A 42 -11.05 11.44 -3.76
N ASN A 43 -9.91 12.06 -3.43
CA ASN A 43 -9.77 13.42 -2.87
C ASN A 43 -8.40 13.63 -2.20
N ASP A 44 -7.91 14.86 -2.38
CA ASP A 44 -6.82 15.55 -1.68
C ASP A 44 -5.38 15.12 -1.96
N TYR A 45 -4.75 15.85 -2.90
CA TYR A 45 -3.37 16.28 -2.71
C TYR A 45 -3.29 17.06 -1.38
N THR A 46 -3.16 16.36 -0.25
CA THR A 46 -3.02 17.05 1.03
C THR A 46 -1.57 17.51 1.16
N ILE A 47 -1.28 18.70 0.64
CA ILE A 47 -0.08 19.44 1.05
C ILE A 47 -0.35 19.93 2.48
N VAL A 48 -0.09 19.08 3.47
CA VAL A 48 -0.17 19.45 4.89
C VAL A 48 1.07 20.28 5.22
N THR A 49 1.00 21.59 5.06
CA THR A 49 1.98 22.51 5.65
C THR A 49 1.56 22.81 7.09
N GLU A 50 1.87 21.91 8.02
CA GLU A 50 2.17 22.35 9.38
C GLU A 50 3.64 22.79 9.34
N ASP A 51 3.90 24.07 9.60
CA ASP A 51 5.23 24.69 9.69
C ASP A 51 6.14 24.64 8.43
N GLY A 52 5.57 24.42 7.24
CA GLY A 52 6.30 24.52 5.96
C GLY A 52 6.73 23.20 5.34
N VAL A 53 6.41 22.06 5.96
CA VAL A 53 6.63 20.72 5.38
C VAL A 53 5.60 20.46 4.27
N LYS A 54 6.04 20.08 3.06
CA LYS A 54 5.14 19.67 1.96
C LYS A 54 5.06 18.16 1.89
N ILE A 55 3.91 17.60 2.21
CA ILE A 55 3.65 16.16 2.03
C ILE A 55 2.83 15.97 0.77
N VAL A 56 3.18 14.96 -0.02
CA VAL A 56 2.34 14.47 -1.11
C VAL A 56 1.80 13.12 -0.71
N ARG A 57 0.48 12.98 -0.71
CA ARG A 57 -0.23 11.73 -0.45
C ARG A 57 -1.10 11.40 -1.64
N LEU A 58 -1.06 10.14 -2.06
CA LEU A 58 -1.85 9.61 -3.16
C LEU A 58 -2.32 8.21 -2.81
N ASP A 59 -3.64 8.02 -2.88
CA ASP A 59 -4.27 6.76 -2.54
C ASP A 59 -4.88 6.17 -3.81
N PHE A 60 -4.62 4.89 -4.05
CA PHE A 60 -5.11 4.18 -5.23
C PHE A 60 -5.89 2.95 -4.83
N CYS A 61 -6.97 2.68 -5.54
CA CYS A 61 -7.54 1.35 -5.65
C CYS A 61 -6.93 0.66 -6.87
N ALA A 62 -6.37 -0.53 -6.69
CA ALA A 62 -5.70 -1.26 -7.75
C ALA A 62 -6.18 -2.71 -7.83
N THR A 63 -6.27 -3.24 -9.04
CA THR A 63 -6.31 -4.69 -9.26
C THR A 63 -4.92 -5.14 -9.68
N ILE A 64 -4.25 -5.92 -8.83
CA ILE A 64 -2.90 -6.43 -9.06
C ILE A 64 -2.93 -7.91 -9.45
N ILE A 65 -1.90 -8.33 -10.18
CA ILE A 65 -1.67 -9.71 -10.56
C ILE A 65 -0.30 -10.13 -10.04
N ASP A 66 -0.28 -11.19 -9.22
CA ASP A 66 0.97 -11.81 -8.78
C ASP A 66 1.70 -12.44 -9.96
N LYS A 67 2.97 -12.05 -10.16
CA LYS A 67 3.76 -12.52 -11.30
C LYS A 67 4.01 -14.03 -11.26
N LYS A 68 4.09 -14.64 -10.07
CA LYS A 68 4.37 -16.06 -9.87
C LYS A 68 3.09 -16.89 -9.87
N THR A 69 2.11 -16.51 -9.04
CA THR A 69 0.88 -17.31 -8.86
C THR A 69 -0.21 -16.98 -9.88
N LYS A 70 -0.06 -15.88 -10.63
CA LYS A 70 -1.06 -15.36 -11.60
C LYS A 70 -2.42 -15.04 -10.98
N THR A 71 -2.49 -14.94 -9.66
CA THR A 71 -3.71 -14.60 -8.93
C THR A 71 -3.99 -13.11 -9.02
N GLU A 72 -5.25 -12.75 -9.21
CA GLU A 72 -5.71 -11.36 -9.18
C GLU A 72 -6.22 -10.99 -7.79
N GLU A 73 -5.97 -9.74 -7.39
CA GLU A 73 -6.43 -9.21 -6.11
C GLU A 73 -6.72 -7.72 -6.20
N VAL A 74 -7.77 -7.28 -5.50
CA VAL A 74 -8.10 -5.86 -5.34
C VAL A 74 -7.46 -5.36 -4.05
N VAL A 75 -6.65 -4.31 -4.16
CA VAL A 75 -5.83 -3.77 -3.09
C VAL A 75 -5.92 -2.24 -3.06
N THR A 76 -5.58 -1.68 -1.92
CA THR A 76 -5.36 -0.25 -1.75
C THR A 76 -3.84 0.00 -1.75
N ILE A 77 -3.38 1.02 -2.47
CA ILE A 77 -1.98 1.46 -2.47
C ILE A 77 -1.94 2.87 -1.91
N GLU A 78 -1.19 3.06 -0.84
CA GLU A 78 -1.05 4.30 -0.11
C GLU A 78 0.36 4.84 -0.34
N LEU A 79 0.49 5.87 -1.18
CA LEU A 79 1.78 6.45 -1.53
C LEU A 79 1.96 7.78 -0.80
N GLN A 80 3.00 7.87 0.02
CA GLN A 80 3.32 9.08 0.78
C GLN A 80 4.75 9.49 0.54
N LYS A 81 4.94 10.78 0.32
CA LYS A 81 6.25 11.41 0.22
C LYS A 81 6.48 12.32 1.42
N ALA A 82 7.58 12.10 2.12
CA ALA A 82 7.96 12.89 3.28
C ALA A 82 9.43 13.32 3.18
N PHE A 83 9.72 14.51 3.69
CA PHE A 83 11.06 15.10 3.63
C PHE A 83 11.74 15.17 4.99
N ASP A 84 10.98 15.02 6.08
CA ASP A 84 11.47 15.17 7.44
C ASP A 84 11.44 13.84 8.21
N GLU A 85 12.33 13.70 9.19
CA GLU A 85 12.55 12.44 9.91
C GLU A 85 11.49 12.15 10.98
N GLU A 86 10.81 13.18 11.51
CA GLU A 86 9.86 13.09 12.63
C GLU A 86 8.46 12.55 12.25
N GLU A 87 8.35 11.85 11.12
CA GLU A 87 7.08 11.59 10.45
C GLU A 87 6.44 10.23 10.75
N VAL A 88 7.14 9.37 11.50
CA VAL A 88 6.71 8.00 11.79
C VAL A 88 5.37 7.95 12.54
N VAL A 89 5.15 8.86 13.49
CA VAL A 89 3.88 8.90 14.26
C VAL A 89 2.71 9.23 13.35
N ARG A 90 2.91 10.16 12.39
CA ARG A 90 1.87 10.52 11.42
C ARG A 90 1.58 9.36 10.48
N PHE A 91 2.62 8.70 9.94
CA PHE A 91 2.44 7.52 9.10
C PHE A 91 1.60 6.45 9.79
N ARG A 92 1.90 6.17 11.07
CA ARG A 92 1.14 5.22 11.89
C ARG A 92 -0.30 5.63 12.10
N LYS A 93 -0.55 6.88 12.52
CA LYS A 93 -1.92 7.39 12.73
C LYS A 93 -2.75 7.29 11.46
N TYR A 94 -2.15 7.66 10.33
CA TYR A 94 -2.82 7.62 9.05
C TYR A 94 -3.14 6.19 8.62
N LEU A 95 -2.16 5.29 8.69
CA LEU A 95 -2.38 3.89 8.34
C LEU A 95 -3.47 3.26 9.22
N GLY A 96 -3.51 3.62 10.51
CA GLY A 96 -4.60 3.23 11.42
C GLY A 96 -5.99 3.68 10.95
N ARG A 97 -6.12 4.89 10.40
CA ARG A 97 -7.39 5.37 9.80
C ARG A 97 -7.76 4.56 8.56
N GLN A 98 -6.79 4.20 7.72
CA GLN A 98 -7.05 3.38 6.54
C GLN A 98 -7.54 1.98 6.90
N TYR A 99 -7.05 1.37 7.99
CA TYR A 99 -7.61 0.09 8.48
C TYR A 99 -9.03 0.20 9.04
N GLN A 100 -9.44 1.39 9.48
CA GLN A 100 -10.79 1.64 9.99
C GLN A 100 -11.79 1.96 8.88
N ASP A 101 -11.31 2.32 7.68
CA ASP A 101 -12.17 2.71 6.57
C ASP A 101 -12.88 1.49 5.96
N GLU A 102 -14.21 1.49 5.99
CA GLU A 102 -15.04 0.44 5.38
C GLU A 102 -14.84 0.34 3.87
N ALA A 103 -14.41 1.43 3.20
CA ALA A 103 -14.06 1.43 1.78
C ALA A 103 -12.82 0.58 1.46
N ASN A 104 -12.02 0.20 2.47
CA ASN A 104 -10.92 -0.77 2.36
C ASN A 104 -11.36 -2.19 2.71
N THR A 105 -12.64 -2.53 2.47
CA THR A 105 -13.17 -3.88 2.61
C THR A 105 -13.87 -4.36 1.34
N ILE A 106 -13.77 -5.65 1.05
CA ILE A 106 -14.54 -6.32 0.00
C ILE A 106 -15.66 -7.15 0.61
N LYS A 107 -16.86 -7.04 0.03
CA LYS A 107 -18.01 -7.87 0.39
C LYS A 107 -17.87 -9.23 -0.29
N ILE A 108 -17.86 -10.29 0.50
CA ILE A 108 -17.83 -11.68 0.04
C ILE A 108 -19.11 -12.36 0.50
N THR A 109 -19.85 -12.93 -0.44
CA THR A 109 -21.00 -13.78 -0.11
C THR A 109 -20.50 -15.19 0.21
N LYS A 110 -20.72 -15.66 1.45
CA LYS A 110 -20.43 -17.02 1.89
C LYS A 110 -21.73 -17.81 2.07
N LYS A 111 -21.70 -19.10 1.76
CA LYS A 111 -22.82 -20.03 2.03
C LYS A 111 -22.64 -20.67 3.39
N ARG A 112 -23.72 -20.77 4.18
CA ARG A 112 -23.69 -21.58 5.41
C ARG A 112 -23.60 -23.05 5.04
N ARG A 113 -22.75 -23.80 5.76
CA ARG A 113 -22.48 -25.23 5.49
C ARG A 113 -23.76 -26.11 5.41
N ASN A 114 -24.86 -25.71 6.06
CA ASN A 114 -26.07 -26.53 6.20
C ASN A 114 -27.38 -25.84 5.80
N LYS A 115 -27.35 -24.70 5.10
CA LYS A 115 -28.57 -24.02 4.62
C LYS A 115 -28.28 -23.32 3.29
N ASP A 116 -29.27 -23.25 2.40
CA ASP A 116 -29.27 -22.37 1.21
C ASP A 116 -29.31 -20.87 1.58
N GLU A 117 -29.05 -20.52 2.83
CA GLU A 117 -28.91 -19.16 3.31
C GLU A 117 -27.50 -18.64 3.03
N GLU A 118 -27.43 -17.60 2.20
CA GLU A 118 -26.23 -16.80 1.96
C GLU A 118 -26.09 -15.70 3.02
N TYR A 119 -24.85 -15.41 3.41
CA TYR A 119 -24.53 -14.28 4.27
C TYR A 119 -23.33 -13.51 3.73
N VAL A 120 -23.32 -12.20 3.93
CA VAL A 120 -22.24 -11.33 3.49
C VAL A 120 -21.22 -11.20 4.62
N VAL A 121 -19.95 -11.42 4.29
CA VAL A 121 -18.81 -11.07 5.15
C VAL A 121 -18.00 -9.98 4.49
N HIS A 122 -17.40 -9.12 5.31
CA HIS A 122 -16.44 -8.13 4.85
C HIS A 122 -15.04 -8.69 5.05
N LYS A 123 -14.26 -8.79 3.98
CA LYS A 123 -12.84 -9.13 4.04
C LYS A 123 -12.02 -7.84 3.88
N PRO A 124 -11.02 -7.58 4.74
CA PRO A 124 -10.15 -6.42 4.57
C PRO A 124 -9.36 -6.54 3.24
N MET A 125 -9.18 -5.41 2.57
CA MET A 125 -8.29 -5.27 1.43
C MET A 125 -6.85 -5.13 1.91
N HIS A 126 -5.90 -5.60 1.10
CA HIS A 126 -4.49 -5.38 1.40
C HIS A 126 -4.15 -3.91 1.15
N ILE A 127 -3.42 -3.31 2.08
CA ILE A 127 -2.99 -1.91 2.02
C ILE A 127 -1.47 -1.89 1.84
N TYR A 128 -1.02 -1.57 0.63
CA TYR A 128 0.40 -1.37 0.36
C TYR A 128 0.80 0.06 0.67
N ALA A 129 1.42 0.26 1.83
CA ALA A 129 2.00 1.55 2.21
C ALA A 129 3.39 1.72 1.60
N ILE A 130 3.56 2.74 0.75
CA ILE A 130 4.81 3.11 0.09
C ILE A 130 5.23 4.49 0.59
N TYR A 131 6.43 4.57 1.17
CA TYR A 131 7.00 5.81 1.66
C TYR A 131 8.22 6.20 0.81
N ILE A 132 8.15 7.37 0.19
CA ILE A 132 9.28 8.01 -0.49
C ILE A 132 9.88 9.04 0.46
N LEU A 133 11.08 8.78 0.95
CA LEU A 133 11.76 9.62 1.92
C LEU A 133 12.75 10.54 1.22
N GLY A 134 12.73 11.82 1.59
CA GLY A 134 13.69 12.84 1.15
C GLY A 134 15.00 12.85 1.95
N HIS A 135 15.14 11.94 2.92
CA HIS A 135 16.28 11.80 3.81
C HIS A 135 16.71 10.34 3.91
N GLY A 136 17.88 10.08 4.48
CA GLY A 136 18.37 8.72 4.73
C GLY A 136 17.57 7.99 5.81
N LEU A 137 17.67 6.67 5.88
CA LEU A 137 16.93 5.84 6.84
C LEU A 137 17.46 5.90 8.29
N GLY A 138 18.41 6.80 8.57
CA GLY A 138 19.13 6.88 9.84
C GLY A 138 20.48 6.16 9.81
N ALA A 139 21.21 6.26 10.92
CA ALA A 139 22.56 5.74 11.03
C ALA A 139 22.62 4.20 10.83
N GLY A 140 23.52 3.75 9.95
CA GLY A 140 23.76 2.33 9.71
C GLY A 140 22.87 1.67 8.65
N LEU A 141 21.97 2.42 8.00
CA LEU A 141 21.13 1.92 6.90
C LEU A 141 21.47 2.61 5.58
N GLU A 142 22.32 1.98 4.78
CA GLU A 142 22.78 2.50 3.47
C GLU A 142 21.89 2.09 2.29
N TYR A 143 20.73 1.49 2.55
CA TYR A 143 19.83 1.00 1.52
C TYR A 143 18.95 2.10 0.95
N SER A 144 18.84 2.15 -0.39
CA SER A 144 17.96 3.12 -1.08
C SER A 144 16.49 2.69 -1.13
N VAL A 145 16.22 1.39 -1.02
CA VAL A 145 14.87 0.81 -1.06
C VAL A 145 14.81 -0.34 -0.07
N LEU A 146 13.80 -0.33 0.80
CA LEU A 146 13.51 -1.42 1.73
C LEU A 146 12.08 -1.93 1.53
N LYS A 147 11.94 -3.25 1.55
CA LYS A 147 10.66 -3.93 1.64
C LYS A 147 10.58 -4.63 2.98
N GLY A 148 9.72 -4.16 3.87
CA GLY A 148 9.42 -4.85 5.13
C GLY A 148 8.75 -6.18 4.84
N LYS A 149 9.15 -7.23 5.57
CA LYS A 149 8.44 -8.50 5.57
C LYS A 149 8.18 -8.98 7.00
N TYR A 150 6.97 -9.43 7.30
CA TYR A 150 6.64 -10.04 8.58
C TYR A 150 7.04 -11.52 8.60
N ILE A 151 7.58 -11.94 9.73
CA ILE A 151 7.93 -13.33 10.02
C ILE A 151 7.11 -13.72 11.24
N PHE A 152 6.39 -14.83 11.14
CA PHE A 152 5.69 -15.41 12.28
C PHE A 152 6.62 -16.43 12.94
N GLU A 153 6.75 -16.35 14.27
CA GLU A 153 7.50 -17.30 15.07
C GLU A 153 6.58 -17.93 16.10
N ASP A 154 6.79 -19.21 16.41
CA ASP A 154 6.16 -19.85 17.56
C ASP A 154 6.85 -19.46 18.87
N LEU A 155 6.35 -19.96 20.00
CA LEU A 155 6.90 -19.64 21.33
C LEU A 155 8.34 -20.14 21.52
N ASP A 156 8.78 -21.12 20.72
CA ASP A 156 10.13 -21.67 20.76
C ASP A 156 11.09 -20.92 19.82
N GLY A 157 10.61 -19.84 19.17
CA GLY A 157 11.38 -19.02 18.25
C GLY A 157 11.55 -19.64 16.86
N LYS A 158 10.77 -20.68 16.53
CA LYS A 158 10.82 -21.29 15.20
C LYS A 158 9.92 -20.53 14.25
N THR A 159 10.46 -20.15 13.09
CA THR A 159 9.67 -19.54 12.02
C THR A 159 8.55 -20.46 11.56
N VAL A 160 7.34 -19.93 11.53
CA VAL A 160 6.12 -20.59 11.08
C VAL A 160 5.75 -20.06 9.70
N GLU A 161 5.65 -20.96 8.73
CA GLU A 161 5.11 -20.62 7.42
C GLU A 161 3.58 -20.56 7.49
N ILE A 162 3.05 -19.34 7.44
CA ILE A 162 1.61 -19.12 7.33
C ILE A 162 1.18 -19.33 5.86
N PRO A 163 0.17 -20.17 5.59
CA PRO A 163 -0.38 -20.31 4.26
C PRO A 163 -0.83 -18.95 3.73
N LYS A 164 -0.46 -18.62 2.49
CA LYS A 164 -0.78 -17.34 1.83
C LYS A 164 -2.27 -16.96 1.89
N HIS A 165 -3.17 -17.95 1.94
CA HIS A 165 -4.62 -17.75 1.95
C HIS A 165 -5.26 -17.89 3.34
N HIS A 166 -4.47 -18.04 4.41
CA HIS A 166 -5.04 -18.08 5.75
C HIS A 166 -5.67 -16.71 6.06
N GLU A 167 -6.94 -16.64 6.43
CA GLU A 167 -7.60 -15.31 6.57
C GLU A 167 -7.17 -14.56 7.84
N PHE A 168 -6.94 -15.29 8.94
CA PHE A 168 -6.76 -14.67 10.26
C PHE A 168 -5.40 -13.97 10.52
N PRO A 169 -4.25 -14.67 10.63
CA PRO A 169 -2.97 -14.03 11.00
C PRO A 169 -2.52 -13.00 9.95
N ASN A 170 -2.71 -13.37 8.70
CA ASN A 170 -2.52 -12.57 7.50
C ASN A 170 -3.44 -11.33 7.49
N GLY A 171 -4.72 -11.45 7.87
CA GLY A 171 -5.62 -10.30 7.96
C GLY A 171 -5.33 -9.34 9.11
N LEU A 172 -4.46 -9.71 10.05
CA LEU A 172 -4.01 -8.85 11.16
C LEU A 172 -2.71 -8.10 10.82
N THR A 173 -2.04 -8.46 9.73
CA THR A 173 -0.77 -7.87 9.31
C THR A 173 -0.93 -7.01 8.05
N HIS A 174 0.06 -6.16 7.82
CA HIS A 174 0.11 -5.30 6.63
C HIS A 174 0.75 -6.01 5.43
N ASP A 175 1.50 -7.09 5.69
CA ASP A 175 1.90 -8.04 4.68
C ASP A 175 0.81 -9.06 4.46
N LEU A 176 0.41 -9.19 3.21
CA LEU A 176 -0.31 -10.34 2.68
C LEU A 176 0.32 -10.78 1.35
#